data_AF-A0A0M2LY28-F1
#
_entry.id   AF-A0A0M2LY28-F1
#
_cell.length_a   1.000
_cell.length_b   1.000
_cell.length_c   1.000
_cell.angle_alpha   90.00
_cell.angle_beta   90.00
_cell.angle_gamma   90.00
#
_symmetry.space_group_name_H-M   'P 1'
#
loop_
_entity.id
_entity.type
_entity.pdbx_description
1 polymer ?
#
loop_
_entity_poly.entity_id
_entity_poly.type
_entity_poly.pdbx_seq_one_letter_code
_entity_poly.pdbx_strand_id
1 'polypeptide(L)'
;MAETKTRLGVSAHAIAVFLFTFGGNAVRNLVGIPAYFAIAGVIVAVSVVLFVRLRPADFRWYRLPAPLYWFLGVALLSVAWSQYTAWSAIGAAVQFATTAVAVVLAFVLSWHELLRTLASAFRWLIGLSILFELWVSVFVRHPVVPWWIEPGPDGKFSKLTWWSRDLLFSGGPIQGLLGSSVLFGFLALLALIAFGIQLRAGLVRPVAGWFWVVLAFLCIVLTRSATVWVAFIAVAAALAFALWARRRGPEGRMPVYLTGLALALAGVLSVVFARDTVFGLFGKSSDLTGRIEIWQKVIEHGSQHPWIGWGWVSYWPTWIEPFASLDTKVGLPVPSAHNAWLDVWFQLGLLGVLVFAPLVVLTLLRTWFRAVDQPRRGPGAALPYATSALWPFLMMVALLVQSLTESRILVENGWLLLVILAVKSRVDFRLPSPDTEPAMLPWRRIPIPREAPGAAAVRPDRASR
;
A
#
# COMPACT_ATOMS: atom_id res chain seq x y z
N MET A 1 -10.49 -2.51 32.70
CA MET A 1 -9.22 -3.26 32.49
C MET A 1 -9.30 -4.31 31.38
N ALA A 2 -10.36 -5.13 31.28
CA ALA A 2 -10.49 -6.13 30.21
C ALA A 2 -10.55 -5.51 28.80
N GLU A 3 -11.31 -4.43 28.61
CA GLU A 3 -11.44 -3.74 27.32
C GLU A 3 -10.11 -3.13 26.80
N THR A 4 -9.28 -2.62 27.71
CA THR A 4 -7.94 -2.08 27.41
C THR A 4 -6.95 -3.18 26.98
N LYS A 5 -6.98 -4.35 27.64
CA LYS A 5 -6.13 -5.50 27.27
C LYS A 5 -6.50 -6.06 25.90
N THR A 6 -7.80 -6.15 25.60
CA THR A 6 -8.28 -6.60 24.29
C THR A 6 -7.84 -5.67 23.15
N ARG A 7 -7.89 -4.35 23.36
CA ARG A 7 -7.40 -3.35 22.39
C ARG A 7 -5.88 -3.40 22.17
N LEU A 8 -5.11 -3.74 23.20
CA LEU A 8 -3.65 -3.94 23.08
C LEU A 8 -3.34 -5.16 22.21
N GLY A 9 -3.99 -6.30 22.47
CA GLY A 9 -3.80 -7.53 21.68
C GLY A 9 -4.16 -7.33 20.19
N VAL A 10 -5.25 -6.63 19.93
CA VAL A 10 -5.66 -6.23 18.57
C VAL A 10 -4.60 -5.36 17.88
N SER A 11 -4.08 -4.36 18.60
CA SER A 11 -3.04 -3.47 18.06
C SER A 11 -1.75 -4.23 17.76
N ALA A 12 -1.34 -5.14 18.65
CA ALA A 12 -0.15 -5.98 18.47
C ALA A 12 -0.29 -6.92 17.27
N HIS A 13 -1.45 -7.56 17.11
CA HIS A 13 -1.75 -8.39 15.94
C HIS A 13 -1.69 -7.59 14.64
N ALA A 14 -2.30 -6.40 14.61
CA ALA A 14 -2.24 -5.52 13.44
C ALA A 14 -0.80 -5.11 13.08
N ILE A 15 0.03 -4.78 14.07
CA ILE A 15 1.45 -4.50 13.86
C ILE A 15 2.15 -5.74 13.29
N ALA A 16 1.90 -6.94 13.84
CA ALA A 16 2.48 -8.18 13.34
C ALA A 16 2.08 -8.47 11.89
N VAL A 17 0.79 -8.29 11.54
CA VAL A 17 0.31 -8.39 10.15
C VAL A 17 1.08 -7.42 9.25
N PHE A 18 1.17 -6.14 9.61
CA PHE A 18 1.88 -5.15 8.79
C PHE A 18 3.39 -5.45 8.68
N LEU A 19 4.05 -5.86 9.77
CA LEU A 19 5.44 -6.29 9.74
C LEU A 19 5.63 -7.47 8.78
N PHE A 20 4.75 -8.47 8.84
CA PHE A 20 4.81 -9.64 7.98
C PHE A 20 4.57 -9.29 6.51
N THR A 21 3.53 -8.51 6.19
CA THR A 21 3.18 -8.22 4.79
C THR A 21 4.09 -7.20 4.13
N PHE A 22 4.54 -6.16 4.86
CA PHE A 22 5.48 -5.17 4.32
C PHE A 22 6.93 -5.66 4.38
N GLY A 23 7.27 -6.50 5.35
CA GLY A 23 8.55 -7.19 5.46
C GLY A 23 8.58 -8.57 4.82
N GLY A 24 7.67 -8.89 3.88
CA GLY A 24 7.49 -10.25 3.35
C GLY A 24 8.79 -10.87 2.83
N ASN A 25 9.58 -10.10 2.07
CA ASN A 25 10.91 -10.52 1.62
C ASN A 25 11.88 -10.76 2.78
N ALA A 26 11.89 -9.89 3.78
CA ALA A 26 12.76 -10.04 4.96
C ALA A 26 12.44 -11.33 5.71
N VAL A 27 11.15 -11.63 5.90
CA VAL A 27 10.70 -12.86 6.56
C VAL A 27 11.12 -14.08 5.75
N ARG A 28 10.90 -14.08 4.43
CA ARG A 28 11.36 -15.18 3.56
C ARG A 28 12.86 -15.37 3.61
N ASN A 29 13.64 -14.30 3.56
CA ASN A 29 15.10 -14.37 3.62
C ASN A 29 15.59 -14.92 4.96
N LEU A 30 14.87 -14.63 6.04
CA LEU A 30 15.20 -15.10 7.38
C LEU A 30 14.80 -16.56 7.64
N VAL A 31 13.57 -16.96 7.29
CA VAL A 31 13.01 -18.27 7.70
C VAL A 31 12.80 -19.27 6.57
N GLY A 32 12.96 -18.85 5.31
CA GLY A 32 12.66 -19.68 4.14
C GLY A 32 11.18 -19.74 3.78
N ILE A 33 10.87 -20.34 2.62
CA ILE A 33 9.52 -20.37 2.04
C ILE A 33 8.51 -21.19 2.88
N PRO A 34 8.82 -22.42 3.36
CA PRO A 34 7.85 -23.20 4.11
C PRO A 34 7.42 -22.52 5.42
N ALA A 35 8.38 -22.00 6.18
CA ALA A 35 8.11 -21.29 7.43
C ALA A 35 7.35 -19.97 7.19
N TYR A 36 7.63 -19.26 6.09
CA TYR A 36 6.87 -18.07 5.70
C TYR A 36 5.37 -18.39 5.54
N PHE A 37 5.02 -19.48 4.85
CA PHE A 37 3.62 -19.91 4.70
C PHE A 37 2.99 -20.39 6.01
N ALA A 38 3.76 -21.07 6.87
CA ALA A 38 3.27 -21.45 8.20
C ALA A 38 2.92 -20.22 9.05
N ILE A 39 3.79 -19.20 9.07
CA ILE A 39 3.52 -17.92 9.76
C ILE A 39 2.31 -17.22 9.16
N ALA A 40 2.17 -17.20 7.83
CA ALA A 40 0.98 -16.65 7.16
C ALA A 40 -0.31 -17.35 7.63
N GLY A 41 -0.29 -18.69 7.72
CA GLY A 41 -1.40 -19.49 8.22
C GLY A 41 -1.78 -19.12 9.67
N VAL A 42 -0.80 -18.94 10.55
CA VAL A 42 -1.02 -18.48 11.93
C VAL A 42 -1.65 -17.09 11.95
N ILE A 43 -1.15 -16.14 11.15
CA ILE A 43 -1.71 -14.78 11.06
C ILE A 43 -3.17 -14.81 10.61
N VAL A 44 -3.51 -15.63 9.61
CA VAL A 44 -4.88 -15.82 9.14
C VAL A 44 -5.75 -16.40 10.26
N ALA A 45 -5.30 -17.46 10.92
CA ALA A 45 -6.03 -18.10 12.01
C ALA A 45 -6.30 -17.11 13.17
N VAL A 46 -5.29 -16.36 13.61
CA VAL A 46 -5.45 -15.34 14.66
C VAL A 46 -6.41 -14.24 14.22
N SER A 47 -6.35 -13.80 12.96
CA SER A 47 -7.29 -12.80 12.41
C SER A 47 -8.74 -13.30 12.46
N VAL A 48 -8.97 -14.56 12.08
CA VAL A 48 -10.31 -15.18 12.16
C VAL A 48 -10.78 -15.27 13.61
N VAL A 49 -9.92 -15.72 14.54
CA VAL A 49 -10.25 -15.79 15.97
C VAL A 49 -10.61 -14.41 16.53
N LEU A 50 -9.82 -13.38 16.21
CA LEU A 50 -10.11 -12.00 16.64
C LEU A 50 -11.45 -11.52 16.09
N PHE A 51 -11.74 -11.80 14.82
CA PHE A 51 -13.00 -11.41 14.20
C PHE A 51 -14.21 -12.08 14.86
N VAL A 52 -14.14 -13.38 15.11
CA VAL A 52 -15.21 -14.16 15.76
C VAL A 52 -15.41 -13.73 17.22
N ARG A 53 -14.34 -13.39 17.94
CA ARG A 53 -14.42 -12.95 19.34
C ARG A 53 -14.92 -11.51 19.49
N LEU A 54 -14.49 -10.60 18.62
CA LEU A 54 -14.87 -9.18 18.71
C LEU A 54 -16.23 -8.89 18.12
N ARG A 55 -16.74 -9.75 17.22
CA ARG A 55 -18.04 -9.63 16.54
C ARG A 55 -18.37 -8.19 16.15
N PRO A 56 -17.66 -7.59 15.17
CA PRO A 56 -17.87 -6.20 14.81
C PRO A 56 -19.34 -5.96 14.43
N ALA A 57 -20.07 -5.18 15.22
CA ALA A 57 -21.52 -5.02 15.11
C ALA A 57 -21.96 -4.49 13.73
N ASP A 58 -21.09 -3.72 13.08
CA ASP A 58 -21.33 -3.14 11.76
C ASP A 58 -21.01 -4.08 10.59
N PHE A 59 -20.43 -5.26 10.86
CA PHE A 59 -20.03 -6.18 9.80
C PHE A 59 -21.25 -6.80 9.13
N ARG A 60 -21.35 -6.57 7.82
CA ARG A 60 -22.29 -7.24 6.93
C ARG A 60 -21.56 -7.55 5.65
N TRP A 61 -21.42 -8.84 5.32
CA TRP A 61 -20.65 -9.27 4.16
C TRP A 61 -21.11 -8.54 2.89
N TYR A 62 -22.42 -8.48 2.61
CA TYR A 62 -22.97 -7.79 1.44
C TYR A 62 -22.72 -6.26 1.38
N ARG A 63 -22.15 -5.63 2.43
CA ARG A 63 -21.77 -4.21 2.41
C ARG A 63 -20.32 -3.98 1.97
N LEU A 64 -19.53 -5.03 1.73
CA LEU A 64 -18.20 -4.88 1.15
C LEU A 64 -18.29 -4.28 -0.28
N PRO A 65 -17.23 -3.61 -0.78
CA PRO A 65 -17.25 -3.02 -2.12
C PRO A 65 -17.49 -4.08 -3.20
N ALA A 66 -18.51 -3.88 -4.06
CA ALA A 66 -18.84 -4.81 -5.15
C ALA A 66 -17.63 -5.17 -6.06
N PRO A 67 -16.76 -4.22 -6.47
CA PRO A 67 -15.59 -4.57 -7.29
C PRO A 67 -14.61 -5.55 -6.64
N LEU A 68 -14.54 -5.59 -5.30
CA LEU A 68 -13.72 -6.57 -4.60
C LEU A 68 -14.26 -8.00 -4.84
N TYR A 69 -15.58 -8.17 -4.81
CA TYR A 69 -16.22 -9.44 -5.14
C TYR A 69 -16.02 -9.84 -6.59
N TRP A 70 -16.13 -8.87 -7.51
CA TRP A 70 -15.92 -9.16 -8.94
C TRP A 70 -14.51 -9.65 -9.20
N PHE A 71 -13.50 -8.97 -8.67
CA PHE A 71 -12.11 -9.39 -8.83
C PHE A 71 -11.83 -10.76 -8.22
N LEU A 72 -12.25 -10.99 -6.97
CA LEU A 72 -12.06 -12.29 -6.29
C LEU A 72 -12.84 -13.42 -6.95
N GLY A 73 -14.04 -13.12 -7.45
CA GLY A 73 -14.87 -14.05 -8.20
C GLY A 73 -14.21 -14.46 -9.51
N VAL A 74 -13.70 -13.50 -10.30
CA VAL A 74 -12.97 -13.78 -11.54
C VAL A 74 -11.67 -14.54 -11.25
N ALA A 75 -10.93 -14.16 -10.21
CA ALA A 75 -9.74 -14.90 -9.77
C ALA A 75 -10.04 -16.36 -9.41
N LEU A 76 -11.14 -16.62 -8.70
CA LEU A 76 -11.58 -17.98 -8.36
C LEU A 76 -12.05 -18.76 -9.59
N LEU A 77 -12.89 -18.14 -10.42
CA LEU A 77 -13.39 -18.77 -11.64
C LEU A 77 -12.25 -19.13 -12.60
N SER A 78 -11.16 -18.35 -12.58
CA SER A 78 -9.99 -18.61 -13.43
C SER A 78 -9.29 -19.94 -13.18
N VAL A 79 -9.54 -20.57 -12.03
CA VAL A 79 -9.11 -21.94 -11.77
C VAL A 79 -9.70 -22.92 -12.80
N ALA A 80 -10.93 -22.68 -13.29
CA ALA A 80 -11.62 -23.59 -14.19
C ALA A 80 -11.01 -23.65 -15.61
N TRP A 81 -10.35 -22.60 -16.08
CA TRP A 81 -9.71 -22.56 -17.41
C TRP A 81 -8.18 -22.48 -17.34
N SER A 82 -7.60 -22.43 -16.14
CA SER A 82 -6.16 -22.36 -15.93
C SER A 82 -5.47 -23.65 -16.36
N GLN A 83 -4.38 -23.50 -17.13
CA GLN A 83 -3.50 -24.60 -17.54
C GLN A 83 -2.64 -25.13 -16.38
N TYR A 84 -2.63 -24.43 -15.25
CA TYR A 84 -1.89 -24.74 -14.02
C TYR A 84 -2.85 -24.71 -12.82
N THR A 85 -3.93 -25.48 -12.92
CA THR A 85 -5.09 -25.45 -12.01
C THR A 85 -4.73 -25.45 -10.52
N ALA A 86 -3.75 -26.28 -10.10
CA ALA A 86 -3.31 -26.35 -8.71
C ALA A 86 -2.69 -25.04 -8.23
N TRP A 87 -1.80 -24.44 -9.03
CA TRP A 87 -1.18 -23.15 -8.72
C TRP A 87 -2.22 -22.03 -8.74
N SER A 88 -3.19 -22.09 -9.65
CA SER A 88 -4.28 -21.12 -9.66
C SER A 88 -5.17 -21.22 -8.42
N ALA A 89 -5.47 -22.44 -7.97
CA ALA A 89 -6.22 -22.65 -6.73
C ALA A 89 -5.47 -22.10 -5.51
N ILE A 90 -4.14 -22.31 -5.44
CA ILE A 90 -3.29 -21.75 -4.38
C ILE A 90 -3.27 -20.22 -4.45
N GLY A 91 -3.07 -19.64 -5.64
CA GLY A 91 -3.05 -18.20 -5.84
C GLY A 91 -4.36 -17.53 -5.45
N ALA A 92 -5.50 -18.13 -5.83
CA ALA A 92 -6.81 -17.70 -5.39
C ALA A 92 -6.94 -17.81 -3.86
N ALA A 93 -6.60 -18.96 -3.26
CA ALA A 93 -6.69 -19.16 -1.81
C ALA A 93 -5.87 -18.13 -1.02
N VAL A 94 -4.64 -17.82 -1.45
CA VAL A 94 -3.79 -16.78 -0.85
C VAL A 94 -4.43 -15.39 -1.00
N GLN A 95 -5.06 -15.10 -2.13
CA GLN A 95 -5.77 -13.84 -2.35
C GLN A 95 -6.97 -13.69 -1.42
N PHE A 96 -7.77 -14.74 -1.25
CA PHE A 96 -8.89 -14.78 -0.30
C PHE A 96 -8.41 -14.65 1.14
N ALA A 97 -7.35 -15.37 1.53
CA ALA A 97 -6.78 -15.30 2.86
C ALA A 97 -6.28 -13.89 3.20
N THR A 98 -5.55 -13.26 2.29
CA THR A 98 -5.05 -11.87 2.48
C THR A 98 -6.22 -10.88 2.54
N THR A 99 -7.26 -11.07 1.71
CA THR A 99 -8.49 -10.26 1.75
C THR A 99 -9.19 -10.41 3.09
N ALA A 100 -9.32 -11.63 3.62
CA ALA A 100 -9.96 -11.88 4.90
C ALA A 100 -9.23 -11.12 6.02
N VAL A 101 -7.90 -11.20 6.09
CA VAL A 101 -7.10 -10.43 7.06
C VAL A 101 -7.32 -8.93 6.90
N ALA A 102 -7.31 -8.39 5.67
CA ALA A 102 -7.56 -6.98 5.41
C ALA A 102 -8.96 -6.53 5.87
N VAL A 103 -10.00 -7.33 5.60
CA VAL A 103 -11.37 -7.07 6.05
C VAL A 103 -11.43 -7.06 7.58
N VAL A 104 -10.81 -8.03 8.25
CA VAL A 104 -10.74 -8.06 9.72
C VAL A 104 -10.13 -6.76 10.25
N LEU A 105 -8.97 -6.35 9.74
CA LEU A 105 -8.32 -5.11 10.17
C LEU A 105 -9.18 -3.87 9.90
N ALA A 106 -9.86 -3.80 8.75
CA ALA A 106 -10.73 -2.68 8.40
C ALA A 106 -11.94 -2.54 9.35
N PHE A 107 -12.51 -3.64 9.83
CA PHE A 107 -13.66 -3.60 10.75
C PHE A 107 -13.27 -3.46 12.22
N VAL A 108 -12.14 -4.06 12.63
CA VAL A 108 -11.71 -4.08 14.02
C VAL A 108 -11.01 -2.77 14.43
N LEU A 109 -10.26 -2.15 13.51
CA LEU A 109 -9.49 -0.94 13.78
C LEU A 109 -10.21 0.31 13.27
N SER A 110 -10.13 1.39 14.05
CA SER A 110 -10.46 2.74 13.57
C SER A 110 -9.43 3.26 12.57
N TRP A 111 -9.75 4.33 11.84
CA TRP A 111 -8.78 5.01 10.96
C TRP A 111 -7.51 5.45 11.71
N HIS A 112 -7.65 5.91 12.95
CA HIS A 112 -6.51 6.30 13.81
C HIS A 112 -5.70 5.10 14.26
N GLU A 113 -6.35 4.00 14.64
CA GLU A 113 -5.66 2.77 15.03
C GLU A 113 -4.92 2.16 13.83
N LEU A 114 -5.50 2.17 12.63
CA LEU A 114 -4.83 1.77 11.39
C LEU A 114 -3.57 2.60 11.16
N LEU A 115 -3.67 3.93 11.17
CA LEU A 115 -2.52 4.81 11.00
C LEU A 115 -1.45 4.56 12.07
N ARG A 116 -1.86 4.39 13.33
CA ARG A 116 -0.95 4.17 14.47
C ARG A 116 -0.20 2.84 14.36
N THR A 117 -0.91 1.75 14.07
CA THR A 117 -0.34 0.40 13.96
C THR A 117 0.54 0.28 12.71
N LEU A 118 0.09 0.83 11.57
CA LEU A 118 0.88 0.90 10.35
C LEU A 118 2.18 1.69 10.55
N ALA A 119 2.09 2.90 11.13
CA ALA A 119 3.27 3.70 11.43
C ALA A 119 4.19 3.01 12.45
N SER A 120 3.66 2.23 13.39
CA SER A 120 4.49 1.47 14.33
C SER A 120 5.27 0.37 13.61
N ALA A 121 4.63 -0.37 12.70
CA ALA A 121 5.31 -1.36 11.86
C ALA A 121 6.39 -0.72 10.97
N PHE A 122 6.11 0.44 10.36
CA PHE A 122 7.08 1.15 9.54
C PHE A 122 8.32 1.62 10.31
N ARG A 123 8.18 2.02 11.58
CA ARG A 123 9.35 2.38 12.43
C ARG A 123 10.27 1.19 12.63
N TRP A 124 9.70 0.02 12.92
CA TRP A 124 10.45 -1.22 13.05
C TRP A 124 11.13 -1.61 11.73
N LEU A 125 10.40 -1.60 10.62
CA LEU A 125 10.97 -2.01 9.33
C LEU A 125 12.08 -1.04 8.86
N ILE A 126 11.91 0.27 9.03
CA ILE A 126 12.97 1.25 8.72
C ILE A 126 14.15 1.09 9.66
N GLY A 127 13.90 1.09 10.98
CA GLY A 127 14.96 0.99 11.98
C GLY A 127 15.78 -0.28 11.81
N LEU A 128 15.12 -1.43 11.71
CA LEU A 128 15.78 -2.72 11.52
C LEU A 128 16.47 -2.83 10.15
N SER A 129 15.94 -2.21 9.09
CA SER A 129 16.61 -2.17 7.78
C SER A 129 17.91 -1.39 7.81
N ILE A 130 17.93 -0.23 8.47
CA ILE A 130 19.16 0.56 8.61
C ILE A 130 20.16 -0.16 9.50
N LEU A 131 19.71 -0.74 10.62
CA LEU A 131 20.56 -1.53 11.49
C LEU A 131 21.15 -2.75 10.77
N PHE A 132 20.36 -3.41 9.92
CA PHE A 132 20.83 -4.53 9.10
C PHE A 132 21.91 -4.10 8.10
N GLU A 133 21.68 -3.03 7.34
CA GLU A 133 22.69 -2.52 6.38
C GLU A 133 23.95 -2.04 7.11
N LEU A 134 23.80 -1.36 8.24
CA LEU A 134 24.93 -0.92 9.05
C LEU A 134 25.71 -2.11 9.62
N TRP A 135 25.02 -3.15 10.11
CA TRP A 135 25.64 -4.38 10.56
C TRP A 135 26.49 -4.93 9.44
N VAL A 136 25.87 -5.21 8.28
CA VAL A 136 26.54 -5.79 7.11
C VAL A 136 27.78 -4.99 6.73
N SER A 137 27.68 -3.67 6.65
CA SER A 137 28.83 -2.84 6.26
C SER A 137 29.92 -2.66 7.31
N VAL A 138 29.61 -2.77 8.60
CA VAL A 138 30.63 -2.63 9.66
C VAL A 138 31.31 -3.96 9.95
N PHE A 139 30.55 -5.04 10.02
CA PHE A 139 30.99 -6.33 10.54
C PHE A 139 31.06 -7.43 9.47
N VAL A 140 30.17 -7.51 8.47
CA VAL A 140 30.23 -8.57 7.42
C VAL A 140 31.25 -8.16 6.37
N ARG A 141 31.19 -6.91 5.91
CA ARG A 141 32.05 -6.30 4.89
C ARG A 141 32.08 -7.04 3.55
N HIS A 142 31.02 -7.78 3.25
CA HIS A 142 30.78 -8.40 1.97
C HIS A 142 29.27 -8.57 1.72
N PRO A 143 28.84 -8.72 0.44
CA PRO A 143 27.45 -9.00 0.10
C PRO A 143 26.92 -10.26 0.80
N VAL A 144 25.65 -10.22 1.21
CA VAL A 144 24.95 -11.29 1.94
C VAL A 144 23.84 -11.85 1.07
N VAL A 145 23.79 -13.18 0.94
CA VAL A 145 22.66 -13.91 0.35
C VAL A 145 21.78 -14.51 1.45
N PRO A 146 20.47 -14.71 1.19
CA PRO A 146 19.66 -15.57 2.04
C PRO A 146 20.24 -16.98 2.13
N TRP A 147 20.16 -17.59 3.30
CA TRP A 147 20.82 -18.88 3.60
C TRP A 147 20.30 -20.07 2.79
N TRP A 148 19.10 -19.97 2.22
CA TRP A 148 18.44 -21.01 1.43
C TRP A 148 18.55 -20.78 -0.09
N ILE A 149 19.22 -19.70 -0.53
CA ILE A 149 19.44 -19.45 -1.95
C ILE A 149 20.78 -20.06 -2.36
N GLU A 150 20.72 -20.90 -3.39
CA GLU A 150 21.89 -21.54 -3.99
C GLU A 150 22.43 -20.71 -5.18
N PRO A 151 23.74 -20.77 -5.46
CA PRO A 151 24.31 -20.13 -6.64
C PRO A 151 23.73 -20.75 -7.91
N GLY A 152 23.64 -19.95 -8.98
CA GLY A 152 23.14 -20.44 -10.27
C GLY A 152 24.05 -21.51 -10.89
N PRO A 153 23.66 -22.10 -12.04
CA PRO A 153 24.44 -23.13 -12.73
C PRO A 153 25.90 -22.74 -13.01
N ASP A 154 26.16 -21.45 -13.24
CA ASP A 154 27.49 -20.89 -13.48
C ASP A 154 28.31 -20.66 -12.20
N GLY A 155 27.83 -21.12 -11.04
CA GLY A 155 28.45 -20.94 -9.72
C GLY A 155 28.41 -19.50 -9.19
N LYS A 156 27.66 -18.59 -9.84
CA LYS A 156 27.59 -17.17 -9.48
C LYS A 156 26.20 -16.78 -8.98
N PHE A 157 26.17 -15.90 -7.98
CA PHE A 157 24.94 -15.24 -7.53
C PHE A 157 24.63 -14.04 -8.40
N SER A 158 23.35 -13.91 -8.76
CA SER A 158 22.88 -12.75 -9.51
C SER A 158 22.78 -11.51 -8.64
N LYS A 159 22.83 -10.33 -9.27
CA LYS A 159 22.60 -9.05 -8.57
C LYS A 159 21.23 -9.00 -7.86
N LEU A 160 20.24 -9.77 -8.33
CA LEU A 160 18.88 -9.82 -7.77
C LEU A 160 18.74 -10.78 -6.57
N THR A 161 19.68 -11.71 -6.37
CA THR A 161 19.61 -12.71 -5.29
C THR A 161 20.25 -12.24 -3.99
N TRP A 162 20.99 -11.12 -4.01
CA TRP A 162 21.60 -10.55 -2.82
C TRP A 162 20.54 -9.93 -1.89
N TRP A 163 20.62 -10.27 -0.60
CA TRP A 163 19.82 -9.67 0.44
C TRP A 163 20.38 -8.30 0.87
N SER A 164 21.69 -8.20 1.04
CA SER A 164 22.40 -6.92 1.11
C SER A 164 23.62 -6.99 0.22
N ARG A 165 23.97 -5.85 -0.39
CA ARG A 165 25.12 -5.72 -1.30
C ARG A 165 26.33 -5.06 -0.66
N ASP A 166 26.26 -4.73 0.63
CA ASP A 166 27.32 -4.01 1.35
C ASP A 166 27.73 -2.70 0.65
N LEU A 167 26.75 -1.85 0.35
CA LEU A 167 26.97 -0.62 -0.42
C LEU A 167 26.82 0.66 0.41
N LEU A 168 26.60 0.56 1.72
CA LEU A 168 26.30 1.71 2.58
C LEU A 168 27.45 2.73 2.58
N PHE A 169 28.68 2.28 2.79
CA PHE A 169 29.86 3.16 2.80
C PHE A 169 30.49 3.36 1.40
N SER A 170 30.17 2.47 0.46
CA SER A 170 30.61 2.54 -0.93
C SER A 170 29.76 3.49 -1.80
N GLY A 171 28.74 4.11 -1.21
CA GLY A 171 27.87 5.07 -1.88
C GLY A 171 26.94 4.44 -2.93
N GLY A 172 26.60 3.15 -2.80
CA GLY A 172 25.61 2.49 -3.66
C GLY A 172 24.20 2.46 -3.03
N PRO A 173 23.21 1.88 -3.71
CA PRO A 173 21.83 1.89 -3.22
C PRO A 173 21.62 0.89 -2.10
N ILE A 174 21.08 1.34 -0.98
CA ILE A 174 20.67 0.48 0.14
C ILE A 174 19.37 -0.27 -0.20
N GLN A 175 19.25 -1.49 0.31
CA GLN A 175 18.13 -2.41 0.07
C GLN A 175 17.35 -2.72 1.35
N GLY A 176 17.95 -2.49 2.51
CA GLY A 176 17.36 -2.78 3.81
C GLY A 176 17.07 -4.28 3.98
N LEU A 177 16.23 -4.59 4.97
CA LEU A 177 15.81 -5.97 5.21
C LEU A 177 14.98 -6.56 4.06
N LEU A 178 14.43 -5.72 3.18
CA LEU A 178 13.56 -6.17 2.09
C LEU A 178 14.35 -6.76 0.90
N GLY A 179 15.68 -6.58 0.85
CA GLY A 179 16.52 -7.08 -0.24
C GLY A 179 16.28 -6.40 -1.59
N SER A 180 15.59 -5.26 -1.61
CA SER A 180 15.33 -4.50 -2.83
C SER A 180 15.25 -3.01 -2.52
N SER A 181 16.05 -2.22 -3.24
CA SER A 181 16.07 -0.76 -3.06
C SER A 181 14.75 -0.12 -3.49
N VAL A 182 14.07 -0.67 -4.49
CA VAL A 182 12.74 -0.21 -4.92
C VAL A 182 11.71 -0.46 -3.83
N LEU A 183 11.66 -1.67 -3.27
CA LEU A 183 10.68 -2.02 -2.23
C LEU A 183 10.94 -1.27 -0.93
N PHE A 184 12.21 -1.15 -0.52
CA PHE A 184 12.57 -0.40 0.68
C PHE A 184 12.34 1.11 0.51
N GLY A 185 12.66 1.67 -0.66
CA GLY A 185 12.38 3.07 -0.98
C GLY A 185 10.88 3.36 -1.00
N PHE A 186 10.07 2.46 -1.55
CA PHE A 186 8.62 2.60 -1.53
C PHE A 186 8.04 2.48 -0.11
N LEU A 187 8.54 1.52 0.70
CA LEU A 187 8.19 1.44 2.11
C LEU A 187 8.52 2.74 2.85
N ALA A 188 9.69 3.34 2.57
CA ALA A 188 10.09 4.61 3.13
C ALA A 188 9.18 5.77 2.69
N LEU A 189 8.67 5.76 1.45
CA LEU A 189 7.65 6.70 0.99
C LEU A 189 6.34 6.56 1.77
N LEU A 190 5.81 5.35 1.94
CA LEU A 190 4.61 5.12 2.75
C LEU A 190 4.84 5.54 4.20
N ALA A 191 6.00 5.24 4.75
CA ALA A 191 6.39 5.67 6.09
C ALA A 191 6.47 7.19 6.22
N LEU A 192 7.03 7.89 5.23
CA LEU A 192 7.08 9.34 5.19
C LEU A 192 5.69 9.96 5.21
N ILE A 193 4.74 9.39 4.45
CA ILE A 193 3.33 9.82 4.50
C ILE A 193 2.78 9.61 5.92
N ALA A 194 2.91 8.40 6.48
CA ALA A 194 2.36 8.09 7.80
C ALA A 194 2.94 8.97 8.92
N PHE A 195 4.27 9.14 8.95
CA PHE A 195 4.97 9.95 9.95
C PHE A 195 4.69 11.44 9.77
N GLY A 196 4.67 11.94 8.53
CA GLY A 196 4.33 13.32 8.23
C GLY A 196 2.91 13.67 8.69
N ILE A 197 1.95 12.78 8.44
CA ILE A 197 0.58 12.95 8.92
C ILE A 197 0.51 12.90 10.44
N GLN A 198 1.15 11.92 11.10
CA GLN A 198 1.18 11.84 12.57
C GLN A 198 1.80 13.08 13.22
N LEU A 199 2.90 13.59 12.67
CA LEU A 199 3.57 14.79 13.14
C LEU A 199 2.67 16.02 12.97
N ARG A 200 2.06 16.21 11.80
CA ARG A 200 1.20 17.37 11.53
C ARG A 200 -0.14 17.33 12.24
N ALA A 201 -0.70 16.14 12.46
CA ALA A 201 -1.92 15.94 13.24
C ALA A 201 -1.68 16.04 14.75
N GLY A 202 -0.43 16.20 15.22
CA GLY A 202 -0.13 16.28 16.66
C GLY A 202 -0.34 14.95 17.41
N LEU A 203 -0.28 13.82 16.69
CA LEU A 203 -0.46 12.47 17.23
C LEU A 203 0.83 11.91 17.86
N VAL A 204 1.97 12.59 17.67
CA VAL A 204 3.28 12.20 18.21
C VAL A 204 4.03 13.43 18.71
N ARG A 205 5.03 13.21 19.58
CA ARG A 205 5.92 14.28 20.03
C ARG A 205 6.74 14.83 18.85
N PRO A 206 6.90 16.16 18.72
CA PRO A 206 7.56 16.77 17.56
C PRO A 206 8.97 16.24 17.28
N VAL A 207 9.80 16.07 18.32
CA VAL A 207 11.18 15.57 18.18
C VAL A 207 11.21 14.17 17.58
N ALA A 208 10.44 13.24 18.16
CA ALA A 208 10.34 11.88 17.66
C ALA A 208 9.70 11.84 16.26
N GLY A 209 8.69 12.67 16.00
CA GLY A 209 8.04 12.77 14.69
C GLY A 209 9.00 13.23 13.60
N TRP A 210 9.76 14.31 13.84
CA TRP A 210 10.76 14.80 12.90
C TRP A 210 11.89 13.81 12.67
N PHE A 211 12.38 13.14 13.72
CA PHE A 211 13.39 12.08 13.58
C PHE A 211 12.97 11.02 12.56
N TRP A 212 11.77 10.46 12.70
CA TRP A 212 11.28 9.42 11.79
C TRP A 212 10.95 9.95 10.38
N VAL A 213 10.46 11.18 10.26
CA VAL A 213 10.25 11.84 8.96
C VAL A 213 11.57 12.00 8.21
N VAL A 214 12.60 12.54 8.86
CA VAL A 214 13.93 12.73 8.27
C VAL A 214 14.54 11.37 7.91
N LEU A 215 14.43 10.38 8.79
CA LEU A 215 14.97 9.05 8.54
C LEU A 215 14.29 8.35 7.35
N ALA A 216 12.97 8.45 7.23
CA ALA A 216 12.23 7.92 6.09
C ALA A 216 12.62 8.64 4.79
N PHE A 217 12.73 9.97 4.81
CA PHE A 217 13.18 10.74 3.65
C PHE A 217 14.62 10.38 3.24
N LEU A 218 15.52 10.22 4.20
CA LEU A 218 16.90 9.78 3.95
C LEU A 218 16.93 8.39 3.29
N CYS A 219 16.09 7.45 3.71
CA CYS A 219 15.99 6.14 3.07
C CYS A 219 15.53 6.23 1.59
N ILE A 220 14.62 7.15 1.27
CA ILE A 220 14.23 7.42 -0.13
C ILE A 220 15.45 7.89 -0.94
N VAL A 221 16.24 8.81 -0.40
CA VAL A 221 17.45 9.32 -1.05
C VAL A 221 18.50 8.20 -1.24
N LEU A 222 18.75 7.41 -0.20
CA LEU A 222 19.78 6.36 -0.19
C LEU A 222 19.43 5.13 -1.04
N THR A 223 18.14 4.86 -1.28
CA THR A 223 17.71 3.75 -2.14
C THR A 223 17.91 4.06 -3.64
N ARG A 224 18.09 5.33 -4.01
CA ARG A 224 18.39 5.80 -5.37
C ARG A 224 17.49 5.22 -6.46
N SER A 225 16.22 4.98 -6.13
CA SER A 225 15.25 4.42 -7.07
C SER A 225 14.49 5.52 -7.80
N ALA A 226 14.60 5.56 -9.13
CA ALA A 226 13.88 6.52 -9.97
C ALA A 226 12.36 6.38 -9.84
N THR A 227 11.84 5.14 -9.79
CA THR A 227 10.40 4.88 -9.65
C THR A 227 9.86 5.38 -8.31
N VAL A 228 10.65 5.28 -7.24
CA VAL A 228 10.29 5.83 -5.92
C VAL A 228 10.27 7.36 -5.94
N TRP A 229 11.21 8.02 -6.63
CA TRP A 229 11.19 9.48 -6.80
C TRP A 229 9.98 9.96 -7.59
N VAL A 230 9.60 9.26 -8.67
CA VAL A 230 8.37 9.55 -9.41
C VAL A 230 7.15 9.42 -8.51
N ALA A 231 7.07 8.35 -7.71
CA ALA A 231 5.99 8.16 -6.74
C ALA A 231 5.97 9.26 -5.66
N PHE A 232 7.14 9.68 -5.17
CA PHE A 232 7.26 10.79 -4.21
C PHE A 232 6.72 12.11 -4.79
N ILE A 233 7.12 12.46 -6.01
CA ILE A 233 6.65 13.67 -6.70
C ILE A 233 5.13 13.62 -6.92
N ALA A 234 4.61 12.47 -7.36
CA ALA A 234 3.17 12.29 -7.57
C ALA A 234 2.37 12.41 -6.25
N VAL A 235 2.87 11.86 -5.15
CA VAL A 235 2.27 12.01 -3.81
C VAL A 235 2.33 13.47 -3.34
N ALA A 236 3.44 14.17 -3.55
CA ALA A 236 3.58 15.58 -3.20
C ALA A 236 2.63 16.46 -4.00
N ALA A 237 2.49 16.21 -5.30
CA ALA A 237 1.50 16.86 -6.16
C ALA A 237 0.08 16.58 -5.66
N ALA A 238 -0.26 15.31 -5.39
CA ALA A 238 -1.56 14.93 -4.85
C ALA A 238 -1.88 15.63 -3.53
N LEU A 239 -0.90 15.76 -2.62
CA LEU A 239 -1.05 16.54 -1.40
C LEU A 239 -1.33 18.02 -1.70
N ALA A 240 -0.58 18.63 -2.63
CA ALA A 240 -0.81 20.02 -3.03
C ALA A 240 -2.22 20.23 -3.62
N PHE A 241 -2.68 19.32 -4.49
CA PHE A 241 -4.04 19.32 -5.04
C PHE A 241 -5.10 19.16 -3.95
N ALA A 242 -4.93 18.24 -3.00
CA ALA A 242 -5.86 18.06 -1.89
C ALA A 242 -5.93 19.30 -0.99
N LEU A 243 -4.79 19.93 -0.69
CA LEU A 243 -4.75 21.17 0.08
C LEU A 243 -5.36 22.35 -0.68
N TRP A 244 -5.16 22.43 -1.99
CA TRP A 244 -5.79 23.44 -2.84
C TRP A 244 -7.32 23.25 -2.88
N ALA A 245 -7.81 22.02 -3.02
CA ALA A 245 -9.23 21.68 -2.95
C ALA A 245 -9.84 22.06 -1.59
N ARG A 246 -9.15 21.78 -0.48
CA ARG A 246 -9.58 22.20 0.87
C ARG A 246 -9.68 23.71 1.00
N ARG A 247 -8.72 24.47 0.44
CA ARG A 247 -8.70 25.94 0.49
C ARG A 247 -9.83 26.58 -0.32
N ARG A 248 -10.21 25.99 -1.45
CA ARG A 248 -11.30 26.50 -2.30
C ARG A 248 -12.70 26.16 -1.77
N GLY A 249 -12.81 25.22 -0.84
CA GLY A 249 -14.10 24.72 -0.34
C GLY A 249 -14.85 23.88 -1.39
N PRO A 250 -16.04 23.36 -1.07
CA PRO A 250 -16.79 22.45 -1.94
C PRO A 250 -17.20 23.04 -3.29
N GLU A 251 -17.61 24.31 -3.31
CA GLU A 251 -18.14 25.00 -4.51
C GLU A 251 -17.03 25.48 -5.47
N GLY A 252 -15.82 25.73 -4.95
CA GLY A 252 -14.71 26.30 -5.72
C GLY A 252 -13.74 25.29 -6.34
N ARG A 253 -14.09 23.99 -6.42
CA ARG A 253 -13.16 22.91 -6.81
C ARG A 253 -12.96 22.73 -8.30
N MET A 254 -13.82 23.30 -9.15
CA MET A 254 -13.76 23.09 -10.60
C MET A 254 -12.36 23.38 -11.20
N PRO A 255 -11.66 24.48 -10.85
CA PRO A 255 -10.30 24.71 -11.33
C PRO A 255 -9.30 23.62 -10.91
N VAL A 256 -9.47 23.04 -9.71
CA VAL A 256 -8.63 21.94 -9.21
C VAL A 256 -8.74 20.72 -10.11
N TYR A 257 -9.97 20.36 -10.47
CA TYR A 257 -10.24 19.22 -11.33
C TYR A 257 -9.81 19.46 -12.77
N LEU A 258 -10.02 20.66 -13.32
CA LEU A 258 -9.57 21.02 -14.65
C LEU A 258 -8.05 21.00 -14.78
N THR A 259 -7.32 21.55 -13.80
CA THR A 259 -5.85 21.48 -13.79
C THR A 259 -5.37 20.05 -13.63
N GLY A 260 -5.98 19.26 -12.73
CA GLY A 260 -5.64 17.84 -12.58
C GLY A 260 -5.85 17.04 -13.87
N LEU A 261 -6.97 17.27 -14.55
CA LEU A 261 -7.27 16.66 -15.85
C LEU A 261 -6.27 17.09 -16.92
N ALA A 262 -5.95 18.39 -17.01
CA ALA A 262 -4.98 18.90 -17.97
C ALA A 262 -3.58 18.28 -17.77
N LEU A 263 -3.12 18.15 -16.51
CA LEU A 263 -1.85 17.51 -16.20
C LEU A 263 -1.86 16.00 -16.52
N ALA A 264 -2.96 15.30 -16.21
CA ALA A 264 -3.09 13.89 -16.55
C ALA A 264 -3.05 13.67 -18.07
N LEU A 265 -3.79 14.50 -18.83
CA LEU A 265 -3.75 14.49 -20.29
C LEU A 265 -2.36 14.81 -20.83
N ALA A 266 -1.71 15.85 -20.31
CA ALA A 266 -0.34 16.20 -20.69
C ALA A 266 0.64 15.05 -20.42
N GLY A 267 0.50 14.36 -19.29
CA GLY A 267 1.30 13.18 -18.96
C GLY A 267 1.10 12.04 -19.97
N VAL A 268 -0.15 11.71 -20.30
CA VAL A 268 -0.47 10.70 -21.33
C VAL A 268 0.08 11.10 -22.69
N LEU A 269 -0.15 12.33 -23.13
CA LEU A 269 0.33 12.84 -24.42
C LEU A 269 1.86 12.85 -24.48
N SER A 270 2.55 13.15 -23.38
CA SER A 270 4.01 13.10 -23.31
C SER A 270 4.53 11.68 -23.52
N VAL A 271 3.88 10.67 -22.94
CA VAL A 271 4.26 9.26 -23.15
C VAL A 271 3.94 8.79 -24.57
N VAL A 272 2.83 9.24 -25.16
CA VAL A 272 2.44 8.83 -26.53
C VAL A 272 3.33 9.47 -27.59
N PHE A 273 3.59 10.78 -27.51
CA PHE A 273 4.24 11.54 -28.57
C PHE A 273 5.73 11.82 -28.33
N ALA A 274 6.19 11.79 -27.08
CA ALA A 274 7.57 12.07 -26.71
C ALA A 274 8.22 10.88 -25.99
N ARG A 275 7.76 9.66 -26.28
CA ARG A 275 8.20 8.43 -25.58
C ARG A 275 9.72 8.31 -25.50
N ASP A 276 10.42 8.51 -26.61
CA ASP A 276 11.86 8.29 -26.71
C ASP A 276 12.64 9.37 -25.93
N THR A 277 12.12 10.60 -25.90
CA THR A 277 12.65 11.70 -25.09
C THR A 277 12.38 11.49 -23.60
N VAL A 278 11.16 11.10 -23.24
CA VAL A 278 10.77 10.81 -21.84
C VAL A 278 11.62 9.67 -21.31
N PHE A 279 11.72 8.55 -22.04
CA PHE A 279 12.56 7.41 -21.65
C PHE A 279 14.06 7.74 -21.71
N GLY A 280 14.50 8.62 -22.62
CA GLY A 280 15.86 9.13 -22.66
C GLY A 280 16.24 9.99 -21.45
N LEU A 281 15.31 10.81 -20.94
CA LEU A 281 15.49 11.65 -19.75
C LEU A 281 15.55 10.82 -18.45
N PHE A 282 14.85 9.68 -18.39
CA PHE A 282 15.00 8.70 -17.31
C PHE A 282 16.29 7.85 -17.42
N GLY A 283 17.12 8.17 -18.41
CA GLY A 283 18.32 7.44 -18.77
C GLY A 283 17.96 6.13 -19.46
N LYS A 284 18.81 5.71 -20.41
CA LYS A 284 18.93 4.31 -20.84
C LYS A 284 19.42 3.46 -19.65
N SER A 285 18.66 3.42 -18.57
CA SER A 285 18.95 2.59 -17.42
C SER A 285 18.68 1.15 -17.84
N SER A 286 19.62 0.26 -17.50
CA SER A 286 19.52 -1.17 -17.78
C SER A 286 18.23 -1.79 -17.21
N ASP A 287 17.67 -1.19 -16.16
CA ASP A 287 16.41 -1.61 -15.53
C ASP A 287 15.19 -1.42 -16.45
N LEU A 288 15.10 -0.27 -17.14
CA LEU A 288 13.99 0.01 -18.05
C LEU A 288 14.05 -0.89 -19.30
N THR A 289 15.26 -1.11 -19.83
CA THR A 289 15.47 -2.04 -20.96
C THR A 289 15.06 -3.47 -20.61
N GLY A 290 15.39 -3.95 -19.41
CA GLY A 290 14.96 -5.28 -18.94
C GLY A 290 13.43 -5.41 -18.80
N ARG A 291 12.76 -4.37 -18.30
CA ARG A 291 11.29 -4.35 -18.17
C ARG A 291 10.57 -4.40 -19.52
N ILE A 292 11.09 -3.70 -20.54
CA ILE A 292 10.49 -3.69 -21.89
C ILE A 292 10.53 -5.10 -22.52
N GLU A 293 11.63 -5.83 -22.36
CA GLU A 293 11.75 -7.22 -22.86
C GLU A 293 10.72 -8.14 -22.18
N ILE A 294 10.56 -8.03 -20.86
CA ILE A 294 9.54 -8.78 -20.11
C ILE A 294 8.14 -8.43 -20.63
N TRP A 295 7.84 -7.15 -20.82
CA TRP A 295 6.52 -6.72 -21.29
C TRP A 295 6.20 -7.23 -22.68
N GLN A 296 7.16 -7.27 -23.60
CA GLN A 296 6.97 -7.82 -24.93
C GLN A 296 6.58 -9.30 -24.89
N LYS A 297 7.30 -10.11 -24.10
CA LYS A 297 6.97 -11.53 -23.90
C LYS A 297 5.60 -11.71 -23.26
N VAL A 298 5.28 -10.93 -22.22
CA VAL A 298 3.98 -10.97 -21.55
C VAL A 298 2.85 -10.60 -22.51
N ILE A 299 3.06 -9.62 -23.39
CA ILE A 299 2.10 -9.23 -24.43
C ILE A 299 1.92 -10.35 -25.45
N GLU A 300 3.01 -10.98 -25.90
CA GLU A 300 2.97 -12.10 -26.83
C GLU A 300 2.16 -13.29 -26.28
N HIS A 301 2.49 -13.76 -25.07
CA HIS A 301 1.74 -14.84 -24.43
C HIS A 301 0.32 -14.42 -24.02
N GLY A 302 0.14 -13.21 -23.51
CA GLY A 302 -1.18 -12.69 -23.11
C GLY A 302 -2.15 -12.57 -24.29
N SER A 303 -1.63 -12.29 -25.49
CA SER A 303 -2.43 -12.19 -26.73
C SER A 303 -3.02 -13.54 -27.17
N GLN A 304 -2.57 -14.66 -26.60
CA GLN A 304 -3.16 -15.99 -26.84
C GLN A 304 -4.49 -16.16 -26.08
N HIS A 305 -4.65 -15.48 -24.94
CA HIS A 305 -5.88 -15.50 -24.12
C HIS A 305 -6.33 -14.08 -23.71
N PRO A 306 -6.59 -13.17 -24.65
CA PRO A 306 -6.69 -11.73 -24.37
C PRO A 306 -7.93 -11.34 -23.53
N TRP A 307 -8.98 -12.16 -23.53
CA TRP A 307 -10.26 -11.86 -22.87
C TRP A 307 -10.33 -12.38 -21.44
N ILE A 308 -9.86 -13.61 -21.20
CA ILE A 308 -9.98 -14.33 -19.91
C ILE A 308 -8.65 -14.63 -19.22
N GLY A 309 -7.52 -14.45 -19.91
CA GLY A 309 -6.18 -14.68 -19.38
C GLY A 309 -5.84 -16.15 -19.12
N TRP A 310 -4.62 -16.37 -18.63
CA TRP A 310 -4.05 -17.70 -18.40
C TRP A 310 -4.49 -18.39 -17.09
N GLY A 311 -5.04 -17.64 -16.14
CA GLY A 311 -5.38 -18.09 -14.80
C GLY A 311 -4.63 -17.32 -13.72
N TRP A 312 -5.34 -16.89 -12.67
CA TRP A 312 -4.76 -16.17 -11.54
C TRP A 312 -3.85 -17.06 -10.69
N VAL A 313 -2.63 -16.62 -10.40
CA VAL A 313 -1.65 -17.30 -9.53
C VAL A 313 -1.04 -16.40 -8.46
N SER A 314 -1.38 -15.11 -8.43
CA SER A 314 -0.70 -14.12 -7.58
C SER A 314 0.74 -13.89 -8.07
N TYR A 315 1.77 -14.38 -7.37
CA TYR A 315 3.14 -14.43 -7.88
C TYR A 315 3.30 -15.52 -8.93
N TRP A 316 4.09 -15.24 -9.96
CA TRP A 316 4.32 -16.20 -11.02
C TRP A 316 5.20 -17.36 -10.53
N PRO A 317 4.73 -18.62 -10.63
CA PRO A 317 5.57 -19.80 -10.46
C PRO A 317 6.49 -19.93 -11.67
N THR A 318 7.70 -19.41 -11.58
CA THR A 318 8.66 -19.29 -12.69
C THR A 318 9.22 -20.62 -13.23
N TRP A 319 8.76 -21.75 -12.70
CA TRP A 319 9.18 -23.10 -13.11
C TRP A 319 8.10 -23.83 -13.92
N ILE A 320 6.97 -23.19 -14.23
CA ILE A 320 5.91 -23.77 -15.07
C ILE A 320 5.61 -22.85 -16.25
N GLU A 321 5.17 -23.43 -17.38
CA GLU A 321 4.69 -22.64 -18.52
C GLU A 321 3.33 -21.99 -18.23
N PRO A 322 3.05 -20.79 -18.75
CA PRO A 322 3.92 -19.97 -19.62
C PRO A 322 4.95 -19.13 -18.84
N PHE A 323 4.98 -19.16 -17.51
CA PHE A 323 5.83 -18.26 -16.73
C PHE A 323 7.33 -18.55 -16.86
N ALA A 324 7.71 -19.81 -17.06
CA ALA A 324 9.10 -20.22 -17.25
C ALA A 324 9.72 -19.64 -18.54
N SER A 325 8.93 -19.49 -19.61
CA SER A 325 9.40 -18.90 -20.87
C SER A 325 9.51 -17.36 -20.85
N LEU A 326 8.96 -16.71 -19.82
CA LEU A 326 9.08 -15.26 -19.61
C LEU A 326 10.46 -14.82 -19.11
N ASP A 327 11.32 -15.76 -18.71
CA ASP A 327 12.68 -15.46 -18.25
C ASP A 327 13.49 -14.77 -19.34
N THR A 328 14.16 -13.67 -18.98
CA THR A 328 14.92 -12.84 -19.93
C THR A 328 16.29 -13.46 -20.23
N LYS A 329 17.01 -12.94 -21.23
CA LYS A 329 18.37 -13.39 -21.62
C LYS A 329 19.41 -13.40 -20.48
N VAL A 330 19.09 -12.82 -19.33
CA VAL A 330 19.93 -12.83 -18.12
C VAL A 330 19.71 -14.12 -17.27
N GLY A 331 18.77 -15.00 -17.67
CA GLY A 331 18.55 -16.31 -17.06
C GLY A 331 17.98 -16.24 -15.64
N LEU A 332 17.27 -15.15 -15.30
CA LEU A 332 16.74 -14.94 -13.96
C LEU A 332 15.22 -15.10 -13.92
N PRO A 333 14.70 -15.92 -12.99
CA PRO A 333 13.28 -16.04 -12.75
C PRO A 333 12.63 -14.70 -12.41
N VAL A 334 11.65 -14.28 -13.21
CA VAL A 334 10.89 -13.03 -12.95
C VAL A 334 9.50 -13.38 -12.40
N PRO A 335 9.19 -13.06 -11.12
CA PRO A 335 7.95 -13.51 -10.50
C PRO A 335 6.74 -12.59 -10.78
N SER A 336 6.87 -11.58 -11.66
CA SER A 336 5.80 -10.64 -12.01
C SER A 336 6.12 -9.80 -13.25
N ALA A 337 5.11 -9.16 -13.84
CA ALA A 337 5.33 -8.24 -14.97
C ALA A 337 6.01 -6.91 -14.59
N HIS A 338 6.22 -6.64 -13.30
CA HIS A 338 6.59 -5.30 -12.80
C HIS A 338 5.65 -4.19 -13.30
N ASN A 339 4.39 -4.53 -13.51
CA ASN A 339 3.30 -3.64 -13.89
C ASN A 339 1.99 -4.37 -13.59
N ALA A 340 1.28 -3.93 -12.56
CA ALA A 340 0.09 -4.61 -12.06
C ALA A 340 -1.02 -4.74 -13.11
N TRP A 341 -1.16 -3.76 -14.00
CA TRP A 341 -2.23 -3.74 -14.99
C TRP A 341 -1.94 -4.75 -16.11
N LEU A 342 -0.69 -4.80 -16.55
CA LEU A 342 -0.24 -5.81 -17.51
C LEU A 342 -0.32 -7.21 -16.89
N ASP A 343 0.01 -7.34 -15.61
CA ASP A 343 -0.04 -8.61 -14.88
C ASP A 343 -1.49 -9.12 -14.72
N VAL A 344 -2.43 -8.24 -14.35
CA VAL A 344 -3.86 -8.57 -14.31
C VAL A 344 -4.37 -8.95 -15.70
N TRP A 345 -4.00 -8.21 -16.75
CA TRP A 345 -4.40 -8.55 -18.11
C TRP A 345 -3.83 -9.90 -18.56
N PHE A 346 -2.57 -10.20 -18.22
CA PHE A 346 -1.96 -11.48 -18.55
C PHE A 346 -2.65 -12.65 -17.85
N GLN A 347 -2.90 -12.52 -16.54
CA GLN A 347 -3.47 -13.60 -15.73
C GLN A 347 -4.98 -13.75 -15.91
N LEU A 348 -5.74 -12.66 -16.08
CA LEU A 348 -7.20 -12.64 -16.06
C LEU A 348 -7.84 -11.99 -17.30
N GLY A 349 -7.04 -11.61 -18.30
CA GLY A 349 -7.49 -11.00 -19.53
C GLY A 349 -8.08 -9.60 -19.34
N LEU A 350 -8.72 -9.10 -20.40
CA LEU A 350 -9.45 -7.84 -20.35
C LEU A 350 -10.54 -7.86 -19.27
N LEU A 351 -11.18 -9.01 -19.04
CA LEU A 351 -12.15 -9.17 -17.95
C LEU A 351 -11.55 -8.81 -16.59
N GLY A 352 -10.35 -9.32 -16.29
CA GLY A 352 -9.60 -9.01 -15.08
C GLY A 352 -9.37 -7.50 -14.90
N VAL A 353 -8.94 -6.81 -15.95
CA VAL A 353 -8.71 -5.36 -15.92
C VAL A 353 -10.03 -4.61 -15.67
N LEU A 354 -11.11 -5.00 -16.34
CA LEU A 354 -12.43 -4.38 -16.20
C LEU A 354 -13.03 -4.56 -14.80
N VAL A 355 -12.70 -5.62 -14.06
CA VAL A 355 -13.15 -5.81 -12.67
C VAL A 355 -12.19 -5.22 -11.65
N PHE A 356 -10.89 -5.16 -11.96
CA PHE A 356 -9.87 -4.56 -11.09
C PHE A 356 -9.89 -3.03 -11.12
N ALA A 357 -10.05 -2.42 -12.30
CA ALA A 357 -10.03 -0.97 -12.46
C ALA A 357 -11.08 -0.26 -11.59
N PRO A 358 -12.36 -0.69 -11.52
CA PRO A 358 -13.34 -0.09 -10.62
C PRO A 358 -12.96 -0.19 -9.14
N LEU A 359 -12.28 -1.26 -8.71
CA LEU A 359 -11.80 -1.39 -7.32
C LEU A 359 -10.81 -0.28 -6.99
N VAL A 360 -9.83 -0.06 -7.87
CA VAL A 360 -8.80 0.98 -7.72
C VAL A 360 -9.42 2.38 -7.83
N VAL A 361 -10.19 2.64 -8.89
CA VAL A 361 -10.78 3.97 -9.18
C VAL A 361 -11.76 4.39 -8.09
N LEU A 362 -12.69 3.53 -7.68
CA LEU A 362 -13.66 3.88 -6.64
C LEU A 362 -12.98 4.07 -5.27
N THR A 363 -11.91 3.33 -4.98
CA THR A 363 -11.14 3.52 -3.74
C THR A 363 -10.38 4.84 -3.76
N LEU A 364 -9.78 5.20 -4.90
CA LEU A 364 -9.15 6.51 -5.09
C LEU A 364 -10.16 7.65 -4.93
N LEU A 365 -11.33 7.56 -5.56
CA LEU A 365 -12.36 8.59 -5.45
C LEU A 365 -12.88 8.72 -4.01
N ARG A 366 -13.21 7.61 -3.33
CA ARG A 366 -13.68 7.66 -1.93
C ARG A 366 -12.64 8.24 -0.99
N THR A 367 -11.37 7.88 -1.17
CA THR A 367 -10.28 8.41 -0.34
C THR A 367 -9.99 9.88 -0.67
N TRP A 368 -10.09 10.29 -1.94
CA TRP A 368 -10.03 11.70 -2.34
C TRP A 368 -11.13 12.53 -1.67
N PHE A 369 -12.40 12.12 -1.78
CA PHE A 369 -13.50 12.84 -1.16
C PHE A 369 -13.37 12.88 0.36
N ARG A 370 -12.92 11.78 0.99
CA ARG A 370 -12.56 11.78 2.41
C ARG A 370 -11.48 12.81 2.75
N ALA A 371 -10.50 12.98 1.86
CA ALA A 371 -9.43 13.93 2.04
C ALA A 371 -9.89 15.38 1.86
N VAL A 372 -10.80 15.69 0.95
CA VAL A 372 -11.13 17.10 0.59
C VAL A 372 -12.48 17.60 1.10
N ASP A 373 -13.41 16.71 1.43
CA ASP A 373 -14.74 17.07 1.92
C ASP A 373 -14.71 17.56 3.35
N GLN A 374 -15.47 18.63 3.58
CA GLN A 374 -15.51 19.27 4.88
C GLN A 374 -16.38 18.44 5.83
N PRO A 375 -15.88 18.03 7.00
CA PRO A 375 -16.67 17.28 7.96
C PRO A 375 -17.87 18.11 8.43
N ARG A 376 -19.05 17.49 8.53
CA ARG A 376 -20.28 18.12 9.03
C ARG A 376 -20.98 17.17 9.99
N ARG A 377 -21.59 17.71 11.05
CA ARG A 377 -22.45 16.95 11.97
C ARG A 377 -23.81 17.62 12.07
N GLY A 378 -24.81 17.00 11.44
CA GLY A 378 -26.16 17.56 11.37
C GLY A 378 -26.24 18.90 10.62
N PRO A 379 -27.31 19.68 10.84
CA PRO A 379 -27.54 20.98 10.19
C PRO A 379 -26.59 22.11 10.61
N GLY A 380 -25.55 21.83 11.39
CA GLY A 380 -24.65 22.83 11.97
C GLY A 380 -23.54 23.32 11.04
N ALA A 381 -22.75 24.27 11.55
CA ALA A 381 -21.56 24.76 10.88
C ALA A 381 -20.57 23.63 10.59
N ALA A 382 -19.87 23.74 9.46
CA ALA A 382 -18.92 22.74 9.05
C ALA A 382 -17.68 22.75 9.96
N LEU A 383 -17.19 21.56 10.29
CA LEU A 383 -16.07 21.35 11.21
C LEU A 383 -14.72 21.55 10.50
N PRO A 384 -13.64 21.82 11.25
CA PRO A 384 -12.31 21.93 10.67
C PRO A 384 -11.83 20.59 10.12
N TYR A 385 -10.99 20.65 9.07
CA TYR A 385 -10.37 19.48 8.48
C TYR A 385 -9.38 18.81 9.42
N ALA A 386 -9.52 17.51 9.65
CA ALA A 386 -8.45 16.74 10.26
C ALA A 386 -7.32 16.48 9.24
N THR A 387 -6.07 16.56 9.71
CA THR A 387 -4.89 16.21 8.90
C THR A 387 -4.87 14.72 8.59
N SER A 388 -5.34 13.86 9.51
CA SER A 388 -5.42 12.41 9.28
C SER A 388 -6.28 12.02 8.07
N ALA A 389 -7.26 12.85 7.66
CA ALA A 389 -8.11 12.53 6.52
C ALA A 389 -7.32 12.42 5.19
N LEU A 390 -6.10 12.96 5.13
CA LEU A 390 -5.25 12.94 3.94
C LEU A 390 -4.56 11.57 3.72
N TRP A 391 -4.22 10.84 4.79
CA TRP A 391 -3.37 9.65 4.65
C TRP A 391 -3.94 8.57 3.74
N PRO A 392 -5.25 8.23 3.76
CA PRO A 392 -5.80 7.18 2.90
C PRO A 392 -5.64 7.51 1.42
N PHE A 393 -5.85 8.78 1.06
CA PHE A 393 -5.69 9.27 -0.30
C PHE A 393 -4.23 9.23 -0.75
N LEU A 394 -3.31 9.74 0.08
CA LEU A 394 -1.89 9.76 -0.26
C LEU A 394 -1.32 8.34 -0.39
N MET A 395 -1.73 7.40 0.46
CA MET A 395 -1.37 5.98 0.31
C MET A 395 -1.94 5.38 -0.97
N MET A 396 -3.19 5.69 -1.32
CA MET A 396 -3.80 5.19 -2.55
C MET A 396 -3.09 5.72 -3.79
N VAL A 397 -2.69 7.00 -3.80
CA VAL A 397 -1.88 7.58 -4.88
C VAL A 397 -0.52 6.90 -4.97
N ALA A 398 0.15 6.67 -3.84
CA ALA A 398 1.43 5.93 -3.83
C ALA A 398 1.27 4.52 -4.42
N LEU A 399 0.24 3.77 -4.00
CA LEU A 399 -0.06 2.43 -4.53
C LEU A 399 -0.38 2.46 -6.03
N LEU A 400 -1.14 3.46 -6.50
CA LEU A 400 -1.49 3.60 -7.91
C LEU A 400 -0.27 3.90 -8.78
N VAL A 401 0.63 4.77 -8.32
CA VAL A 401 1.84 5.08 -9.08
C VAL A 401 2.80 3.88 -9.07
N GLN A 402 2.92 3.21 -7.92
CA GLN A 402 3.68 1.97 -7.84
C GLN A 402 3.11 0.91 -8.79
N SER A 403 1.79 0.80 -8.94
CA SER A 403 1.18 -0.25 -9.77
C SER A 403 1.58 -0.19 -11.25
N LEU A 404 2.03 0.98 -11.73
CA LEU A 404 2.57 1.15 -13.09
C LEU A 404 3.98 0.59 -13.26
N THR A 405 4.71 0.38 -12.16
CA THR A 405 6.12 -0.03 -12.15
C THR A 405 6.38 -1.26 -11.28
N GLU A 406 5.42 -1.75 -10.53
CA GLU A 406 5.54 -2.98 -9.75
C GLU A 406 4.16 -3.63 -9.62
N SER A 407 4.10 -4.96 -9.65
CA SER A 407 2.84 -5.69 -9.44
C SER A 407 2.43 -5.78 -7.95
N ARG A 408 3.13 -5.09 -7.04
CA ARG A 408 2.97 -5.23 -5.58
C ARG A 408 1.57 -4.86 -5.07
N ILE A 409 0.79 -4.04 -5.79
CA ILE A 409 -0.61 -3.74 -5.42
C ILE A 409 -1.52 -4.99 -5.43
N LEU A 410 -1.12 -6.04 -6.15
CA LEU A 410 -1.88 -7.27 -6.32
C LEU A 410 -1.65 -8.32 -5.23
N VAL A 411 -0.57 -8.17 -4.46
CA VAL A 411 -0.04 -9.20 -3.57
C VAL A 411 0.41 -8.62 -2.22
N GLU A 412 0.48 -9.46 -1.19
CA GLU A 412 1.01 -9.10 0.14
C GLU A 412 0.50 -7.74 0.67
N ASN A 413 1.43 -6.80 0.93
CA ASN A 413 1.14 -5.50 1.51
C ASN A 413 0.31 -4.59 0.61
N GLY A 414 0.53 -4.61 -0.70
CA GLY A 414 -0.19 -3.72 -1.60
C GLY A 414 -1.65 -4.14 -1.72
N TRP A 415 -1.91 -5.45 -1.81
CA TRP A 415 -3.29 -5.96 -1.77
C TRP A 415 -3.94 -5.75 -0.42
N LEU A 416 -3.24 -6.07 0.69
CA LEU A 416 -3.75 -5.85 2.04
C LEU A 416 -4.16 -4.38 2.23
N LEU A 417 -3.28 -3.44 1.87
CA LEU A 417 -3.55 -2.00 2.03
C LEU A 417 -4.66 -1.52 1.10
N LEU A 418 -4.69 -1.96 -0.17
CA LEU A 418 -5.77 -1.66 -1.10
C LEU A 418 -7.13 -2.12 -0.55
N VAL A 419 -7.24 -3.35 -0.07
CA VAL A 419 -8.48 -3.89 0.49
C VAL A 419 -8.88 -3.16 1.77
N ILE A 420 -7.93 -2.88 2.67
CA ILE A 420 -8.21 -2.07 3.87
C ILE A 420 -8.80 -0.72 3.46
N LEU A 421 -8.16 0.00 2.53
CA LEU A 421 -8.63 1.31 2.07
C LEU A 421 -9.99 1.22 1.38
N ALA A 422 -10.20 0.23 0.51
CA ALA A 422 -11.45 0.02 -0.22
C ALA A 422 -12.63 -0.27 0.71
N VAL A 423 -12.43 -1.15 1.69
CA VAL A 423 -13.45 -1.57 2.65
C VAL A 423 -13.70 -0.46 3.68
N LYS A 424 -12.64 0.07 4.30
CA LYS A 424 -12.77 1.08 5.34
C LYS A 424 -13.41 2.37 4.82
N SER A 425 -13.04 2.82 3.61
CA SER A 425 -13.65 4.01 3.00
C SER A 425 -15.11 3.81 2.57
N ARG A 426 -15.56 2.56 2.40
CA ARG A 426 -16.96 2.24 2.10
C ARG A 426 -17.84 2.20 3.34
N VAL A 427 -17.32 1.62 4.42
CA VAL A 427 -18.08 1.32 5.65
C VAL A 427 -18.05 2.50 6.61
N ASP A 428 -16.90 3.19 6.71
CA ASP A 428 -16.70 4.33 7.60
C ASP A 428 -16.62 5.63 6.82
N PHE A 429 -17.79 6.16 6.46
CA PHE A 429 -17.96 7.41 5.72
C PHE A 429 -17.87 8.65 6.63
N ARG A 430 -17.75 8.49 7.95
CA ARG A 430 -17.63 9.62 8.86
C ARG A 430 -16.30 10.32 8.62
N LEU A 431 -16.38 11.59 8.24
CA LEU A 431 -15.21 12.43 8.03
C LEU A 431 -14.60 12.82 9.39
N PRO A 432 -13.28 12.68 9.56
CA PRO A 432 -12.63 12.99 10.82
C PRO A 432 -12.50 14.51 10.98
N SER A 433 -12.64 14.97 12.21
CA SER A 433 -12.40 16.35 12.61
C SER A 433 -11.48 16.39 13.84
N PRO A 434 -10.70 17.47 14.05
CA PRO A 434 -9.69 17.57 15.13
C PRO A 434 -10.19 17.18 16.53
N ASP A 435 -11.44 17.46 16.85
CA ASP A 435 -12.11 17.15 18.11
C ASP A 435 -12.36 15.64 18.33
N THR A 436 -12.32 14.83 17.28
CA THR A 436 -12.39 13.36 17.37
C THR A 436 -11.03 12.68 17.37
N GLU A 437 -9.94 13.45 17.27
CA GLU A 437 -8.60 12.90 17.21
C GLU A 437 -7.94 12.89 18.60
N PRO A 438 -7.31 11.78 19.00
CA PRO A 438 -6.51 11.76 20.22
C PRO A 438 -5.26 12.62 20.03
N ALA A 439 -5.24 13.82 20.62
CA ALA A 439 -4.07 14.70 20.57
C ALA A 439 -3.05 14.34 21.67
N MET A 440 -1.77 14.22 21.32
CA MET A 440 -0.66 14.07 22.28
C MET A 440 -0.03 15.41 22.70
N LEU A 441 -0.49 16.52 22.11
CA LEU A 441 0.02 17.86 22.37
C LEU A 441 -0.65 18.49 23.61
N PRO A 442 -0.01 19.48 24.26
CA PRO A 442 -0.59 20.19 25.39
C PRO A 442 -1.96 20.78 25.04
N TRP A 443 -2.90 20.77 26.01
CA TRP A 443 -4.27 21.25 25.84
C TRP A 443 -4.39 22.64 25.20
N ARG A 444 -3.40 23.51 25.42
CA ARG A 444 -3.32 24.86 24.82
C ARG A 444 -3.30 24.87 23.28
N ARG A 445 -2.93 23.76 22.65
CA ARG A 445 -2.88 23.59 21.18
C ARG A 445 -4.08 22.84 20.62
N ILE A 446 -4.98 22.36 21.49
CA ILE A 446 -6.22 21.68 21.07
C ILE A 446 -7.29 22.75 20.85
N PRO A 447 -7.91 22.83 19.66
CA PRO A 447 -9.02 23.76 19.43
C PRO A 447 -10.17 23.47 20.39
N ILE A 448 -10.60 24.46 21.18
CA ILE A 448 -11.74 24.32 22.09
C ILE A 448 -13.01 24.23 21.23
N PRO A 449 -13.86 23.20 21.39
CA PRO A 449 -15.17 23.16 20.75
C PRO A 449 -15.96 24.40 21.18
N ARG A 450 -16.23 25.32 20.26
CA ARG A 450 -17.20 26.39 20.51
C ARG A 450 -18.57 25.77 20.29
N GLU A 451 -19.36 25.65 21.36
CA GLU A 451 -20.78 25.38 21.21
C GLU A 451 -21.38 26.45 20.30
N ALA A 452 -22.20 26.05 19.33
CA ALA A 452 -22.89 26.99 18.49
C ALA A 452 -23.77 27.88 19.39
N PRO A 453 -23.70 29.23 19.28
CA PRO A 453 -24.62 30.09 20.01
C PRO A 453 -26.03 29.82 19.45
N GLY A 454 -26.84 29.08 20.21
CA GLY A 454 -28.20 28.70 19.81
C GLY A 454 -28.80 27.49 20.53
N ALA A 455 -28.00 26.63 21.16
CA ALA A 455 -28.53 25.56 22.01
C ALA A 455 -28.80 26.08 23.44
N ALA A 456 -29.66 27.10 23.56
CA ALA A 456 -30.23 27.42 24.85
C ALA A 456 -31.08 26.23 25.29
N ALA A 457 -30.65 25.56 26.36
CA ALA A 457 -31.42 24.54 27.02
C ALA A 457 -32.83 25.06 27.31
N VAL A 458 -33.83 24.50 26.63
CA VAL A 458 -35.23 24.65 27.03
C VAL A 458 -35.33 23.97 28.40
N ARG A 459 -35.27 24.77 29.46
CA ARG A 459 -35.67 24.34 30.80
C ARG A 459 -37.15 23.97 30.72
N PRO A 460 -37.57 22.78 31.16
CA PRO A 460 -38.99 22.52 31.36
C PRO A 460 -39.45 23.43 32.50
N ASP A 461 -40.36 24.33 32.18
CA ASP A 461 -40.98 25.22 33.15
C ASP A 461 -41.75 24.36 34.15
N ARG A 462 -41.36 24.42 35.43
CA ARG A 462 -42.16 23.88 36.52
C ARG A 462 -43.34 24.82 36.72
N ALA A 463 -44.44 24.57 36.03
CA ALA A 463 -45.72 25.14 36.39
C ALA A 463 -46.28 24.37 37.60
N SER A 464 -46.09 24.96 38.78
CA SER A 464 -46.95 24.74 39.94
C SER A 464 -48.25 25.52 39.77
N ARG A 465 -49.37 24.82 39.59
CA ARG A 465 -50.68 25.08 40.23
C ARG A 465 -51.69 24.03 39.80
#